data_AF-A0A0P9CPF1-F1
#
_entry.id   AF-A0A0P9CPF1-F1
#
_cell.length_a   1.000
_cell.length_b   1.000
_cell.length_c   1.000
_cell.angle_alpha   90.00
_cell.angle_beta   90.00
_cell.angle_gamma   90.00
#
_symmetry.space_group_name_H-M   'P 1'
#
loop_
_entity.id
_entity.type
_entity.pdbx_description
1 polymer ?
#
loop_
_entity_poly.entity_id
_entity_poly.type
_entity_poly.pdbx_seq_one_letter_code
_entity_poly.pdbx_strand_id
1 'polypeptide(L)'
;APGRTLLLLTADHGQTALDPATAWYVNQQLPALVPLLRTDSNGRPLAPAGSCRDMFLYVRDEALDDAQAMLTQALAGRAEVWRTSDMIAQGFFGTTTPSPEFLGRVGNLVVLPYRGEAVWWFEQDRFAQKHRGAHGGLTPDEMETVLLALPFGS
;
A
#
# COMPACT_ATOMS: atom_id res chain seq x y z
N ALA A 1 -30.81 36.61 1.32
CA ALA A 1 -31.08 35.18 1.62
C ALA A 1 -29.73 34.59 2.02
N PRO A 2 -29.62 33.70 3.03
CA PRO A 2 -28.33 33.07 3.30
C PRO A 2 -27.76 32.49 1.99
N GLY A 3 -26.45 32.68 1.75
CA GLY A 3 -25.81 32.60 0.43
C GLY A 3 -26.18 31.37 -0.40
N ARG A 4 -26.30 31.58 -1.72
CA ARG A 4 -26.61 30.55 -2.72
C ARG A 4 -25.45 29.57 -3.00
N THR A 5 -24.37 29.63 -2.23
CA THR A 5 -23.16 28.83 -2.42
C THR A 5 -22.86 28.03 -1.16
N LEU A 6 -22.53 26.74 -1.31
CA LEU A 6 -22.00 25.89 -0.24
C LEU A 6 -20.50 25.71 -0.48
N LEU A 7 -19.66 26.18 0.44
CA LEU A 7 -18.23 25.89 0.44
C LEU A 7 -18.00 24.53 1.10
N LEU A 8 -17.37 23.62 0.36
CA LEU A 8 -16.89 22.34 0.87
C LEU A 8 -15.37 22.36 0.94
N LEU A 9 -14.81 21.99 2.09
CA LEU A 9 -13.38 21.77 2.27
C LEU A 9 -13.17 20.31 2.66
N THR A 10 -12.30 19.61 1.92
CA THR A 10 -11.99 18.20 2.14
C THR A 10 -10.50 17.96 1.94
N ALA A 11 -10.02 16.82 2.44
CA ALA A 11 -8.75 16.23 2.02
C ALA A 11 -8.99 14.81 1.50
N ASP A 12 -8.06 14.32 0.68
CA ASP A 12 -8.08 12.97 0.11
C ASP A 12 -7.64 11.90 1.12
N HIS A 13 -6.69 12.22 1.99
CA HIS A 13 -6.19 11.33 3.03
C HIS A 13 -5.63 12.09 4.22
N GLY A 14 -5.43 11.35 5.32
CA GLY A 14 -4.62 11.78 6.46
C GLY A 14 -3.13 11.52 6.25
N GLN A 15 -2.37 11.42 7.34
CA GLN A 15 -0.92 11.21 7.32
C GLN A 15 -0.49 10.46 8.58
N THR A 16 0.40 9.47 8.45
CA THR A 16 1.05 8.82 9.59
C THR A 16 2.53 9.21 9.68
N ALA A 17 3.04 9.30 10.92
CA ALA A 17 4.45 9.45 11.18
C ALA A 17 5.20 8.12 10.96
N LEU A 18 6.45 8.22 10.49
CA LEU A 18 7.36 7.10 10.26
C LEU A 18 8.78 7.48 10.69
N ASP A 19 9.60 6.47 10.99
CA ASP A 19 11.04 6.62 11.12
C ASP A 19 11.76 5.92 9.96
N PRO A 20 12.43 6.66 9.05
CA PRO A 20 13.26 6.08 7.99
C PRO A 20 14.31 5.08 8.49
N ALA A 21 14.80 5.25 9.72
CA ALA A 21 15.80 4.37 10.30
C ALA A 21 15.26 2.98 10.65
N THR A 22 13.94 2.83 10.79
CA THR A 22 13.28 1.56 11.14
C THR A 22 12.53 0.94 9.97
N ALA A 23 12.69 1.47 8.75
CA ALA A 23 12.08 0.91 7.55
C ALA A 23 12.55 -0.54 7.33
N TRP A 24 11.60 -1.45 7.16
CA TRP A 24 11.83 -2.87 6.97
C TRP A 24 11.80 -3.20 5.48
N TYR A 25 12.96 -3.59 4.93
CA TYR A 25 13.11 -3.81 3.50
C TYR A 25 12.99 -5.29 3.14
N VAL A 26 11.90 -5.66 2.48
CA VAL A 26 11.53 -7.07 2.27
C VAL A 26 12.59 -7.87 1.54
N ASN A 27 13.21 -7.31 0.49
CA ASN A 27 14.24 -8.00 -0.30
C ASN A 27 15.57 -8.18 0.43
N GLN A 28 15.87 -7.35 1.43
CA GLN A 28 17.06 -7.48 2.26
C GLN A 28 16.82 -8.44 3.44
N GLN A 29 15.62 -8.40 4.01
CA GLN A 29 15.25 -9.14 5.22
C GLN A 29 14.76 -10.55 4.88
N LEU A 30 14.16 -10.73 3.71
CA LEU A 30 13.66 -12.00 3.16
C LEU A 30 14.15 -12.20 1.71
N PRO A 31 15.46 -12.41 1.49
CA PRO A 31 15.97 -12.67 0.15
C PRO A 31 15.36 -13.92 -0.51
N ALA A 32 14.86 -14.87 0.30
CA ALA A 32 14.14 -16.06 -0.18
C ALA A 32 12.79 -15.76 -0.84
N LEU A 33 12.23 -14.55 -0.67
CA LEU A 33 11.02 -14.12 -1.38
C LEU A 33 11.30 -13.80 -2.84
N VAL A 34 12.51 -13.32 -3.16
CA VAL A 34 12.86 -12.81 -4.50
C VAL A 34 12.65 -13.86 -5.60
N PRO A 35 13.07 -15.13 -5.41
CA PRO A 35 12.79 -16.19 -6.38
C PRO A 35 11.32 -16.59 -6.49
N LEU A 36 10.38 -16.05 -5.70
CA LEU A 36 8.94 -16.30 -5.82
C LEU A 36 8.23 -15.23 -6.66
N LEU A 37 8.91 -14.12 -6.96
CA LEU A 37 8.36 -13.02 -7.74
C LEU A 37 8.33 -13.35 -9.23
N ARG A 38 7.38 -12.75 -9.93
CA ARG A 38 7.38 -12.65 -11.39
C ARG A 38 8.56 -11.80 -11.83
N THR A 39 9.03 -12.00 -13.05
CA THR A 39 10.18 -11.28 -13.61
C THR A 39 9.82 -10.53 -14.88
N ASP A 40 10.60 -9.51 -15.22
CA ASP A 40 10.58 -8.88 -16.54
C ASP A 40 11.22 -9.79 -17.61
N SER A 41 11.29 -9.28 -18.86
CA SER A 41 11.89 -10.00 -19.98
C SER A 41 13.41 -10.24 -19.84
N ASN A 42 14.08 -9.56 -18.91
CA ASN A 42 15.50 -9.73 -18.61
C ASN A 42 15.72 -10.64 -17.38
N GLY A 43 14.67 -11.27 -16.85
CA GLY A 43 14.74 -12.13 -15.66
C GLY A 43 14.90 -11.37 -14.34
N ARG A 44 14.69 -10.05 -14.33
CA ARG A 44 14.75 -9.25 -13.10
C ARG A 44 13.39 -9.31 -12.40
N PRO A 45 13.34 -9.48 -11.06
CA PRO A 45 12.09 -9.41 -10.31
C PRO A 45 11.34 -8.12 -10.63
N LEU A 46 10.01 -8.24 -10.84
CA LEU A 46 9.18 -7.06 -11.01
C LEU A 46 9.25 -6.22 -9.72
N ALA A 47 9.54 -4.93 -9.89
CA ALA A 47 9.55 -3.98 -8.79
C ALA A 47 8.16 -3.89 -8.15
N PRO A 48 8.06 -3.66 -6.83
CA PRO A 48 6.75 -3.49 -6.20
C PRO A 48 6.04 -2.22 -6.73
N ALA A 49 4.73 -2.22 -6.60
CA ALA A 49 3.90 -1.02 -6.73
C ALA A 49 3.47 -0.51 -5.34
N GLY A 50 2.80 0.64 -5.32
CA GLY A 50 2.38 1.31 -4.09
C GLY A 50 3.54 2.01 -3.40
N SER A 51 3.54 1.94 -2.07
CA SER A 51 4.50 2.63 -1.21
C SER A 51 4.87 1.79 0.02
N CYS A 52 5.67 2.36 0.92
CA CYS A 52 6.03 1.74 2.20
C CYS A 52 4.84 1.51 3.16
N ARG A 53 3.63 1.95 2.78
CA ARG A 53 2.37 1.80 3.54
C ARG A 53 1.38 0.80 2.89
N ASP A 54 1.61 0.43 1.65
CA ASP A 54 0.72 -0.38 0.81
C ASP A 54 1.51 -1.10 -0.30
N MET A 55 2.49 -1.92 0.10
CA MET A 55 3.42 -2.51 -0.86
C MET A 55 2.77 -3.65 -1.63
N PHE A 56 2.53 -3.44 -2.92
CA PHE A 56 2.00 -4.44 -3.83
C PHE A 56 3.12 -5.24 -4.49
N LEU A 57 3.02 -6.57 -4.43
CA LEU A 57 3.97 -7.51 -4.97
C LEU A 57 3.35 -8.32 -6.11
N TYR A 58 4.19 -8.70 -7.06
CA TYR A 58 3.84 -9.52 -8.22
C TYR A 58 4.43 -10.92 -8.03
N VAL A 59 3.76 -11.75 -7.23
CA VAL A 59 4.18 -13.13 -6.96
C VAL A 59 3.75 -14.04 -8.12
N ARG A 60 4.53 -15.07 -8.43
CA ARG A 60 4.05 -16.12 -9.35
C ARG A 60 2.85 -16.85 -8.74
N ASP A 61 1.91 -17.25 -9.58
CA ASP A 61 0.62 -17.77 -9.09
C ASP A 61 0.79 -19.07 -8.31
N GLU A 62 1.73 -19.92 -8.73
CA GLU A 62 2.07 -21.18 -8.05
C GLU A 62 2.80 -20.99 -6.71
N ALA A 63 3.30 -19.79 -6.41
CA ALA A 63 4.05 -19.48 -5.19
C ALA A 63 3.31 -18.49 -4.27
N LEU A 64 2.08 -18.11 -4.60
CA LEU A 64 1.33 -17.09 -3.88
C LEU A 64 1.09 -17.47 -2.42
N ASP A 65 0.70 -18.72 -2.16
CA ASP A 65 0.44 -19.25 -0.83
C ASP A 65 1.72 -19.23 0.03
N ASP A 66 2.83 -19.72 -0.53
CA ASP A 66 4.14 -19.76 0.15
C ASP A 66 4.65 -18.35 0.46
N ALA A 67 4.53 -17.42 -0.51
CA ALA A 67 4.95 -16.03 -0.34
C ALA A 67 4.11 -15.32 0.73
N GLN A 68 2.78 -15.52 0.71
CA GLN A 68 1.88 -14.97 1.72
C GLN A 68 2.22 -15.49 3.11
N ALA A 69 2.43 -16.80 3.26
CA ALA A 69 2.79 -17.41 4.53
C ALA A 69 4.15 -16.90 5.05
N MET A 70 5.16 -16.85 4.18
CA MET A 70 6.50 -16.35 4.51
C MET A 70 6.46 -14.89 5.00
N LEU A 71 5.75 -14.01 4.28
CA LEU A 71 5.61 -12.61 4.65
C LEU A 71 4.81 -12.43 5.94
N THR A 72 3.69 -13.14 6.08
CA THR A 72 2.84 -13.08 7.27
C THR A 72 3.62 -13.46 8.52
N GLN A 73 4.42 -14.54 8.45
CA GLN A 73 5.24 -14.96 9.57
C GLN A 73 6.33 -13.93 9.91
N ALA A 74 7.04 -13.42 8.90
CA ALA A 74 8.14 -12.48 9.12
C ALA A 74 7.70 -11.09 9.59
N LEU A 75 6.49 -10.68 9.20
CA LEU A 75 5.90 -9.38 9.51
C LEU A 75 4.88 -9.43 10.65
N ALA A 76 4.82 -10.55 11.38
CA ALA A 76 3.94 -10.69 12.53
C ALA A 76 4.12 -9.53 13.52
N GLY A 77 3.02 -8.84 13.84
CA GLY A 77 3.03 -7.66 14.70
C GLY A 77 3.50 -6.35 14.03
N ARG A 78 3.83 -6.36 12.74
CA ARG A 78 4.26 -5.16 11.97
C ARG A 78 3.35 -4.83 10.80
N ALA A 79 2.79 -5.82 10.13
CA ALA A 79 1.92 -5.62 8.98
C ALA A 79 0.92 -6.77 8.80
N GLU A 80 -0.16 -6.45 8.11
CA GLU A 80 -1.06 -7.44 7.52
C GLU A 80 -0.62 -7.78 6.10
N VAL A 81 -0.86 -9.03 5.66
CA VAL A 81 -0.51 -9.49 4.31
C VAL A 81 -1.73 -10.13 3.66
N TRP A 82 -2.23 -9.50 2.61
CA TRP A 82 -3.48 -9.88 1.95
C TRP A 82 -3.27 -10.22 0.49
N ARG A 83 -4.06 -11.16 -0.02
CA ARG A 83 -4.22 -11.29 -1.47
C ARG A 83 -5.03 -10.12 -1.96
N THR A 84 -4.59 -9.50 -3.05
CA THR A 84 -5.32 -8.38 -3.64
C THR A 84 -6.73 -8.80 -4.05
N SER A 85 -6.92 -10.06 -4.48
CA SER A 85 -8.24 -10.62 -4.82
C SER A 85 -9.24 -10.52 -3.68
N ASP A 86 -8.80 -10.77 -2.46
CA ASP A 86 -9.66 -10.81 -1.28
C ASP A 86 -10.08 -9.40 -0.88
N MET A 87 -9.16 -8.43 -1.05
CA MET A 87 -9.45 -7.01 -0.84
C MET A 87 -10.39 -6.46 -1.92
N ILE A 88 -10.23 -6.87 -3.18
CA ILE A 88 -11.16 -6.52 -4.27
C ILE A 88 -12.56 -7.06 -3.96
N ALA A 89 -12.67 -8.32 -3.53
CA ALA A 89 -13.95 -8.94 -3.17
C ALA A 89 -14.63 -8.21 -1.99
N GLN A 90 -13.84 -7.65 -1.07
CA GLN A 90 -14.32 -6.85 0.05
C GLN A 90 -14.61 -5.37 -0.31
N GLY A 91 -14.38 -4.96 -1.56
CA GLY A 91 -14.73 -3.62 -2.04
C GLY A 91 -13.71 -2.52 -1.72
N PHE A 92 -12.49 -2.86 -1.29
CA PHE A 92 -11.46 -1.87 -0.94
C PHE A 92 -11.04 -0.96 -2.11
N PHE A 93 -11.28 -1.38 -3.34
CA PHE A 93 -10.92 -0.63 -4.55
C PHE A 93 -12.13 0.00 -5.25
N GLY A 94 -13.22 0.23 -4.51
CA GLY A 94 -14.43 0.93 -4.97
C GLY A 94 -15.39 0.07 -5.80
N THR A 95 -14.87 -0.79 -6.68
CA THR A 95 -15.66 -1.75 -7.47
C THR A 95 -15.17 -3.18 -7.24
N THR A 96 -16.11 -4.14 -7.16
CA THR A 96 -15.81 -5.58 -7.12
C THR A 96 -15.47 -6.14 -8.51
N THR A 97 -15.62 -5.34 -9.56
CA THR A 97 -15.26 -5.69 -10.95
C THR A 97 -14.27 -4.65 -11.48
N PRO A 98 -12.98 -4.73 -11.11
CA PRO A 98 -11.98 -3.75 -11.54
C PRO A 98 -11.67 -3.86 -13.03
N SER A 99 -11.13 -2.78 -13.60
CA SER A 99 -10.72 -2.78 -15.01
C SER A 99 -9.48 -3.68 -15.24
N PRO A 100 -9.30 -4.21 -16.46
CA PRO A 100 -8.11 -4.98 -16.81
C PRO A 100 -6.81 -4.20 -16.57
N GLU A 101 -6.82 -2.87 -16.75
CA GLU A 101 -5.65 -2.01 -16.53
C GLU A 101 -5.25 -1.95 -15.06
N PHE A 102 -6.23 -1.90 -14.15
CA PHE A 102 -5.98 -1.97 -12.71
C PHE A 102 -5.44 -3.35 -12.32
N LEU A 103 -6.09 -4.42 -12.79
CA LEU A 103 -5.67 -5.79 -12.51
C LEU A 103 -4.24 -6.08 -13.01
N GLY A 104 -3.83 -5.45 -14.12
CA GLY A 104 -2.47 -5.54 -14.64
C GLY A 104 -1.40 -4.81 -13.80
N ARG A 105 -1.80 -3.94 -12.86
CA ARG A 105 -0.89 -3.04 -12.10
C ARG A 105 -0.92 -3.25 -10.59
N VAL A 106 -1.98 -3.81 -10.03
CA VAL A 106 -2.18 -3.90 -8.58
C VAL A 106 -1.38 -5.04 -7.92
N GLY A 107 -0.75 -5.93 -8.69
CA GLY A 107 -0.11 -7.12 -8.12
C GLY A 107 -1.14 -8.10 -7.52
N ASN A 108 -0.67 -9.24 -6.98
CA ASN A 108 -1.55 -10.28 -6.42
C ASN A 108 -1.37 -10.46 -4.90
N LEU A 109 -0.46 -9.72 -4.28
CA LEU A 109 -0.24 -9.72 -2.84
C LEU A 109 0.08 -8.30 -2.38
N VAL A 110 -0.47 -7.87 -1.25
CA VAL A 110 -0.22 -6.56 -0.66
C VAL A 110 0.18 -6.68 0.80
N VAL A 111 1.15 -5.87 1.20
CA VAL A 111 1.59 -5.71 2.58
C VAL A 111 1.09 -4.36 3.10
N LEU A 112 0.37 -4.38 4.22
CA LEU A 112 -0.28 -3.23 4.84
C LEU A 112 0.27 -3.03 6.26
N PRO A 113 1.28 -2.18 6.44
CA PRO A 113 1.93 -2.03 7.74
C PRO A 113 1.06 -1.31 8.77
N TYR A 114 1.24 -1.67 10.03
CA TYR A 114 0.59 -1.01 11.16
C TYR A 114 1.14 0.40 11.38
N ARG A 115 0.51 1.13 12.30
CA ARG A 115 0.92 2.49 12.69
C ARG A 115 2.40 2.50 13.08
N GLY A 116 3.14 3.45 12.51
CA GLY A 116 4.57 3.65 12.79
C GLY A 116 5.53 2.71 12.05
N GLU A 117 5.02 1.69 11.36
CA GLU A 117 5.83 0.74 10.59
C GLU A 117 6.00 1.20 9.14
N ALA A 118 7.12 0.88 8.51
CA ALA A 118 7.30 1.07 7.07
C ALA A 118 7.85 -0.23 6.51
N VAL A 119 7.13 -0.85 5.56
CA VAL A 119 7.59 -2.08 4.90
C VAL A 119 7.71 -1.79 3.42
N TRP A 120 8.91 -1.94 2.87
CA TRP A 120 9.18 -1.54 1.49
C TRP A 120 10.21 -2.43 0.80
N TRP A 121 10.53 -2.13 -0.45
CA TRP A 121 11.60 -2.77 -1.19
C TRP A 121 12.80 -1.84 -1.27
N PHE A 122 14.00 -2.34 -0.98
CA PHE A 122 15.20 -1.54 -1.11
C PHE A 122 15.76 -1.59 -2.52
N GLU A 123 15.89 -0.42 -3.14
CA GLU A 123 16.75 -0.18 -4.28
C GLU A 123 17.42 1.16 -4.05
N GLN A 124 18.75 1.18 -4.03
CA GLN A 124 19.51 2.39 -3.78
C GLN A 124 19.09 3.49 -4.76
N ASP A 125 18.90 4.70 -4.25
CA ASP A 125 18.47 5.89 -4.99
C ASP A 125 17.07 5.85 -5.63
N ARG A 126 16.36 4.72 -5.57
CA ARG A 126 15.01 4.58 -6.13
C ARG A 126 13.95 4.31 -5.08
N PHE A 127 14.21 3.37 -4.17
CA PHE A 127 13.23 2.87 -3.20
C PHE A 127 13.75 2.88 -1.76
N ALA A 128 14.63 3.82 -1.42
CA ALA A 128 15.02 4.07 -0.04
C ALA A 128 14.01 5.01 0.65
N GLN A 129 13.50 4.62 1.83
CA GLN A 129 12.68 5.49 2.67
C GLN A 129 13.55 6.62 3.25
N LYS A 130 13.10 7.86 3.04
CA LYS A 130 13.75 9.11 3.49
C LYS A 130 12.79 10.02 4.25
N HIS A 131 11.49 9.76 4.17
CA HIS A 131 10.43 10.62 4.69
C HIS A 131 10.02 10.22 6.11
N ARG A 132 9.74 11.22 6.95
CA ARG A 132 9.24 11.04 8.32
C ARG A 132 7.71 10.91 8.41
N GLY A 133 7.03 10.92 7.27
CA GLY A 133 5.62 10.63 7.21
C GLY A 133 5.23 10.08 5.84
N ALA A 134 4.17 9.29 5.82
CA ALA A 134 3.57 8.73 4.61
C ALA A 134 2.06 8.56 4.79
N HIS A 135 1.41 8.04 3.75
CA HIS A 135 0.00 7.68 3.72
C HIS A 135 -0.18 6.52 2.74
N GLY A 136 -1.42 6.04 2.58
CA GLY A 136 -1.80 4.96 1.66
C GLY A 136 -2.17 3.64 2.35
N GLY A 137 -1.76 3.47 3.61
CA GLY A 137 -2.15 2.32 4.43
C GLY A 137 -3.58 2.45 4.98
N LEU A 138 -4.02 1.42 5.71
CA LEU A 138 -5.38 1.34 6.27
C LEU A 138 -5.50 1.84 7.72
N THR A 139 -4.49 2.53 8.25
CA THR A 139 -4.59 3.01 9.64
C THR A 139 -5.55 4.20 9.74
N PRO A 140 -6.20 4.41 10.91
CA PRO A 140 -7.09 5.56 11.09
C PRO A 140 -6.46 6.90 10.74
N ASP A 141 -5.19 7.11 11.10
CA ASP A 141 -4.45 8.35 10.79
C ASP A 141 -4.30 8.63 9.29
N GLU A 142 -4.37 7.59 8.45
CA GLU A 142 -4.25 7.71 7.00
C GLU A 142 -5.62 7.81 6.32
N MET A 143 -6.63 7.13 6.87
CA MET A 143 -7.97 7.01 6.25
C MET A 143 -8.98 8.04 6.74
N GLU A 144 -8.86 8.51 7.97
CA GLU A 144 -9.72 9.56 8.50
C GLU A 144 -9.28 10.92 7.94
N THR A 145 -10.21 11.61 7.27
CA THR A 145 -9.95 12.88 6.59
C THR A 145 -10.97 13.95 6.98
N VAL A 146 -10.71 15.20 6.63
CA VAL A 146 -11.57 16.33 6.94
C VAL A 146 -12.69 16.46 5.91
N LEU A 147 -13.90 16.78 6.37
CA LEU A 147 -14.99 17.29 5.55
C LEU A 147 -15.69 18.42 6.30
N LEU A 148 -15.64 19.63 5.74
CA LEU A 148 -16.31 20.81 6.28
C LEU A 148 -17.25 21.39 5.24
N ALA A 149 -18.44 21.81 5.68
CA ALA A 149 -19.47 22.40 4.84
C ALA A 149 -19.96 23.71 5.45
N LEU A 150 -19.85 24.81 4.70
CA LEU A 150 -20.20 26.16 5.16
C LEU A 150 -21.04 26.88 4.11
N PRO A 151 -22.26 27.36 4.44
CA PRO A 151 -22.97 28.31 3.59
C PRO A 151 -22.13 29.57 3.44
N PHE A 152 -21.86 29.96 2.20
CA PHE A 152 -20.95 31.06 1.87
C PHE A 152 -21.64 32.09 0.97
N GLY A 153 -21.40 33.37 1.26
CA GLY A 153 -22.00 34.51 0.57
C GLY A 153 -23.25 35.07 1.24
N SER A 154 -23.54 36.34 0.93
CA SER A 154 -24.74 37.09 1.33
C SER A 154 -25.80 37.12 0.23
#